data_AF-A0A5P0J2X3-F1
#
_entry.id   AF-A0A5P0J2X3-F1
#
_cell.length_a   1.000
_cell.length_b   1.000
_cell.length_c   1.000
_cell.angle_alpha   90.00
_cell.angle_beta   90.00
_cell.angle_gamma   90.00
#
_symmetry.space_group_name_H-M   'P 1'
#
loop_
_entity.id
_entity.type
_entity.pdbx_description
1 polymer ?
#
loop_
_entity_poly.entity_id
_entity_poly.type
_entity_poly.pdbx_seq_one_letter_code
_entity_poly.pdbx_strand_id
1 'polypeptide(L)' 'ALDEPSLGLAPIIIQQIFDTIEQLREQGMTIFLVEQNANQALKLADRGYVLENGHVVLSDTGDALLANEAVRSAYLGG' A
#
# COMPACT_ATOMS: atom_id res chain seq x y z
N ALA A 1 4.91 -12.66 0.77
CA ALA A 1 5.30 -11.29 0.40
C ALA A 1 4.89 -11.08 -1.04
N LEU A 2 4.21 -9.97 -1.35
CA LEU A 2 3.86 -9.57 -2.71
C LEU A 2 4.72 -8.35 -3.08
N ASP A 3 5.31 -8.39 -4.27
CA ASP A 3 6.20 -7.35 -4.78
C ASP A 3 5.60 -6.77 -6.07
N GLU A 4 5.15 -5.53 -5.99
CA GLU A 4 4.52 -4.77 -7.07
C GLU A 4 3.42 -5.53 -7.85
N PRO A 5 2.45 -6.19 -7.17
CA PRO A 5 1.50 -7.08 -7.82
C PRO A 5 0.58 -6.39 -8.83
N SER A 6 0.38 -5.07 -8.74
CA SER A 6 -0.49 -4.31 -9.63
C SER A 6 0.18 -3.72 -10.89
N LEU A 7 1.52 -3.80 -11.00
CA LEU A 7 2.28 -3.09 -12.04
C LEU A 7 1.91 -3.55 -13.46
N GLY A 8 1.54 -2.60 -14.32
CA GLY A 8 1.27 -2.84 -15.75
C GLY A 8 -0.07 -3.54 -16.04
N LEU A 9 -0.91 -3.75 -15.03
CA LEU A 9 -2.19 -4.43 -15.18
C LEU A 9 -3.34 -3.45 -15.47
N ALA A 10 -4.40 -3.98 -16.09
CA ALA A 10 -5.62 -3.21 -16.33
C ALA A 10 -6.29 -2.82 -15.00
N PRO A 11 -6.99 -1.68 -14.91
CA PRO A 11 -7.61 -1.20 -13.66
C PRO A 11 -8.50 -2.22 -12.95
N ILE A 12 -9.24 -3.03 -13.71
CA ILE A 12 -10.11 -4.07 -13.14
C ILE A 12 -9.33 -5.19 -12.44
N ILE A 13 -8.15 -5.54 -12.96
CA ILE A 13 -7.29 -6.59 -12.38
C ILE A 13 -6.66 -6.06 -11.10
N ILE A 14 -6.26 -4.78 -11.08
CA ILE A 14 -5.75 -4.13 -9.86
C ILE A 14 -6.79 -4.21 -8.74
N GLN A 15 -8.05 -3.87 -9.03
CA GLN A 15 -9.14 -3.97 -8.06
C GLN A 15 -9.30 -5.40 -7.53
N GLN A 16 -9.33 -6.39 -8.42
CA GLN A 16 -9.44 -7.80 -8.03
C GLN A 16 -8.29 -8.28 -7.13
N ILE A 17 -7.07 -7.80 -7.39
CA ILE A 17 -5.91 -8.09 -6.54
C ILE A 17 -6.14 -7.53 -5.13
N PHE A 18 -6.51 -6.25 -5.00
CA PHE A 18 -6.74 -5.65 -3.69
C PHE A 18 -7.90 -6.31 -2.93
N ASP A 19 -9.00 -6.65 -3.61
CA ASP A 19 -10.12 -7.39 -3.01
C ASP A 19 -9.67 -8.76 -2.49
N THR A 20 -8.80 -9.46 -3.23
CA THR A 20 -8.24 -10.75 -2.82
C THR A 20 -7.33 -10.61 -1.59
N ILE A 21 -6.49 -9.57 -1.56
CA ILE A 21 -5.60 -9.30 -0.43
C ILE A 21 -6.43 -9.00 0.83
N GLU A 22 -7.53 -8.25 0.70
CA GLU A 22 -8.45 -7.97 1.81
C GLU A 22 -9.08 -9.25 2.37
N GLN A 23 -9.61 -10.12 1.50
CA GLN A 23 -10.17 -11.41 1.92
C GLN A 23 -9.14 -12.29 2.65
N LEU A 24 -7.89 -12.31 2.17
CA LEU A 24 -6.82 -13.07 2.82
C LEU A 24 -6.48 -12.49 4.20
N ARG A 25 -6.44 -11.16 4.34
CA ARG A 25 -6.25 -10.49 5.63
C ARG A 25 -7.38 -10.83 6.61
N GLU A 26 -8.64 -10.83 6.16
CA GLU A 26 -9.80 -11.22 6.98
C GLU A 26 -9.74 -12.68 7.47
N GLN A 27 -9.10 -13.56 6.70
CA GLN A 27 -8.83 -14.95 7.10
C GLN A 27 -7.69 -15.09 8.11
N GLY A 28 -7.09 -13.99 8.56
CA GLY A 28 -5.98 -13.97 9.52
C GLY A 28 -4.60 -14.18 8.89
N MET A 29 -4.49 -14.14 7.56
CA MET A 29 -3.20 -14.22 6.89
C MET A 29 -2.39 -12.94 7.12
N THR A 30 -1.15 -13.08 7.58
CA THR A 30 -0.21 -11.95 7.62
C THR A 30 0.30 -11.66 6.21
N ILE A 31 0.17 -10.42 5.76
CA ILE A 31 0.57 -10.00 4.42
C ILE A 31 1.65 -8.93 4.52
N PHE A 32 2.72 -9.11 3.76
CA PHE A 32 3.73 -8.08 3.51
C PHE A 32 3.64 -7.69 2.03
N LEU A 33 3.27 -6.44 1.79
CA LEU A 33 2.98 -5.89 0.47
C LEU A 33 3.95 -4.74 0.16
N VAL A 34 4.63 -4.83 -0.98
CA VAL A 34 5.41 -3.74 -1.57
C VAL A 34 4.64 -3.24 -2.79
N GLU A 35 4.37 -1.93 -2.86
CA GLU A 35 3.54 -1.34 -3.90
C GLU A 35 4.00 0.08 -4.24
N GLN A 36 3.91 0.43 -5.52
CA GLN A 36 4.09 1.81 -5.99
C GLN A 36 2.77 2.60 -5.87
N ASN A 37 1.62 1.92 -5.97
CA ASN A 37 0.32 2.52 -5.70
C ASN A 37 0.09 2.67 -4.19
N ALA A 38 0.81 3.61 -3.59
CA ALA A 38 0.79 3.86 -2.14
C ALA A 38 -0.63 4.13 -1.62
N ASN A 39 -1.49 4.77 -2.41
CA ASN A 39 -2.85 5.09 -2.01
C ASN A 39 -3.68 3.83 -1.73
N GLN A 40 -3.69 2.87 -2.64
CA GLN A 40 -4.44 1.64 -2.45
C GLN A 40 -3.81 0.74 -1.39
N ALA A 41 -2.47 0.64 -1.37
CA ALA A 41 -1.76 -0.15 -0.38
C ALA A 41 -2.01 0.35 1.05
N LEU A 42 -1.93 1.66 1.29
CA LEU A 42 -2.11 2.22 2.63
C LEU A 42 -3.56 2.12 3.13
N LYS A 43 -4.57 2.10 2.24
CA LYS A 43 -5.98 1.88 2.64
C LYS A 43 -6.22 0.51 3.28
N LEU A 44 -5.42 -0.49 2.89
CA LEU A 44 -5.54 -1.85 3.40
C LEU A 44 -4.55 -2.14 4.55
N ALA A 45 -3.50 -1.33 4.67
CA ALA A 45 -2.39 -1.60 5.57
C ALA A 45 -2.71 -1.20 7.02
N ASP A 46 -2.54 -2.16 7.95
CA ASP A 46 -2.53 -1.85 9.39
C ASP A 46 -1.33 -0.96 9.76
N ARG A 47 -0.20 -1.12 9.06
CA ARG A 47 1.03 -0.34 9.22
C ARG A 47 1.74 -0.16 7.89
N GLY A 48 2.25 1.05 7.63
CA GLY A 48 3.03 1.37 6.43
C GLY A 48 4.43 1.88 6.76
N TYR A 49 5.31 1.76 5.76
CA TYR A 49 6.67 2.27 5.78
C TYR A 49 6.95 2.95 4.45
N VAL A 50 7.48 4.18 4.49
CA VAL A 50 7.92 4.90 3.30
C VAL A 50 9.43 4.74 3.18
N LEU A 51 9.88 4.22 2.04
CA LEU A 51 11.28 3.99 1.74
C LEU A 51 11.77 4.99 0.69
N GLU A 52 12.80 5.77 1.01
CA GLU A 52 13.47 6.68 0.09
C GLU A 52 14.97 6.40 0.12
N ASN A 53 15.58 6.24 -1.06
CA ASN A 53 17.03 6.03 -1.20
C ASN A 53 17.60 4.95 -0.25
N GLY A 54 16.86 3.85 -0.08
CA GLY A 54 17.23 2.72 0.78
C GLY A 54 17.01 2.93 2.29
N HIS A 55 16.38 4.03 2.70
CA HIS A 55 16.13 4.35 4.11
C HIS A 55 14.64 4.52 4.39
N VAL A 56 14.18 4.02 5.54
CA VAL A 56 12.82 4.27 6.01
C VAL A 56 12.77 5.70 6.53
N VAL A 57 12.04 6.56 5.82
CA VAL A 57 11.91 7.98 6.17
C VAL A 57 10.67 8.25 7.02
N LEU A 58 9.62 7.43 6.87
CA LEU A 58 8.38 7.51 7.65
C LEU A 58 7.84 6.12 7.95
N SER A 59 7.23 5.95 9.11
CA SER A 59 6.48 4.74 9.45
C SER A 59 5.36 5.08 10.43
N ASP A 60 4.15 4.63 10.13
CA ASP A 60 2.97 4.82 10.99
C ASP A 60 1.87 3.83 10.57
N THR A 61 0.65 3.95 11.11
CA THR A 61 -0.52 3.24 10.59
C THR A 61 -0.83 3.67 9.15
N GLY A 62 -1.52 2.82 8.39
CA GLY A 62 -1.96 3.17 7.03
C GLY A 62 -2.77 4.47 7.01
N ASP A 63 -3.72 4.61 7.94
CA ASP A 63 -4.56 5.80 8.10
C ASP A 63 -3.77 7.07 8.41
N ALA A 64 -2.79 6.99 9.32
CA ALA A 64 -1.96 8.13 9.68
C ALA A 64 -1.08 8.57 8.50
N LEU A 65 -0.54 7.63 7.74
CA LEU A 65 0.24 7.92 6.53
C LEU A 65 -0.65 8.50 5.41
N LEU A 66 -1.89 8.05 5.25
CA LEU A 66 -2.85 8.61 4.29
C LEU A 66 -3.23 10.07 4.63
N ALA A 67 -3.24 10.42 5.92
CA ALA A 67 -3.50 11.76 6.42
C ALA A 67 -2.25 12.66 6.43
N ASN A 68 -1.05 12.07 6.35
CA ASN A 68 0.22 12.80 6.42
C ASN A 68 0.44 13.66 5.16
N GLU A 69 0.64 14.96 5.33
CA GLU A 69 0.79 15.91 4.23
C GLU A 69 2.00 15.63 3.33
N ALA A 70 3.14 15.23 3.92
CA ALA A 70 4.34 14.89 3.15
C ALA A 70 4.12 13.63 2.29
N VAL A 71 3.51 12.60 2.86
CA VAL A 71 3.16 11.37 2.12
C VAL A 71 2.18 11.69 0.99
N ARG A 72 1.16 12.51 1.28
CA ARG A 72 0.16 12.90 0.29
C ARG A 72 0.78 13.65 -0.89
N SER A 73 1.65 14.62 -0.60
CA SER A 73 2.31 15.43 -1.61
C SER A 73 3.28 14.61 -2.47
N ALA A 74 3.96 13.61 -1.90
CA ALA A 74 4.99 12.85 -2.60
C ALA A 74 4.44 11.61 -3.34
N TYR A 75 3.38 10.98 -2.82
CA TYR A 75 2.97 9.63 -3.25
C TYR A 75 1.47 9.44 -3.49
N LEU A 76 0.61 10.37 -3.05
CA LEU A 76 -0.86 10.20 -3.13
C LEU A 76 -1.55 11.26 -4.00
N GLY A 77 -0.78 12.13 -4.67
CA GLY A 77 -1.28 13.22 -5.50
C GLY A 77 -1.27 12.90 -6.99
N GLY A 78 -2.48 12.72 -7.54
CA GLY A 78 -2.79 12.45 -8.95
C GLY A 78 -3.84 11.35 -9.09
#